data_AF-A0AAC9Y0X3-F1
#
_entry.id   AF-A0AAC9Y0X3-F1
#
_cell.length_a   1.000
_cell.length_b   1.000
_cell.length_c   1.000
_cell.angle_alpha   90.00
_cell.angle_beta   90.00
_cell.angle_gamma   90.00
#
_symmetry.space_group_name_H-M   'P 1'
#
loop_
_entity.id
_entity.type
_entity.pdbx_description
1 polymer ?
#
loop_
_entity_poly.entity_id
_entity_poly.type
_entity_poly.pdbx_seq_one_letter_code
_entity_poly.pdbx_strand_id
1 'polypeptide(L)'
;MTKKYLSARTRTKHTYAFYKERRNNPQWRDDFIQVRLQRRKALFIQTIVILIIIAGSAVYFSKATPMKRVVEQSATSSSTTARTESTKEPSADPAIAIRHNSSDEEQASISESSNSMASTESSNDNHDTTSSTTMADDDVDQKVVKEYIADGFLMAPVKYNGEDATEAMEANRAPQNLIHDGYTNGYIKDDTTVRLAHMGAASDGSYQIKDGILVIQLGASQHKFRYSVNNGSVSFENEKLDEPDGASVEFQLKKDTNAREVVDSRQLQN
;
A
#
# COMPACT_ATOMS: atom_id res chain seq x y z
N MET A 1 -2.56 12.44 32.53
CA MET A 1 -2.71 11.13 33.20
C MET A 1 -2.53 10.02 32.17
N THR A 2 -1.77 8.97 32.48
CA THR A 2 -1.57 7.82 31.57
C THR A 2 -2.85 7.01 31.43
N LYS A 3 -3.32 6.79 30.19
CA LYS A 3 -4.52 5.99 29.91
C LYS A 3 -4.33 4.55 30.42
N LYS A 4 -5.33 4.02 31.11
CA LYS A 4 -5.35 2.65 31.64
C LYS A 4 -6.38 1.81 30.89
N TYR A 5 -6.11 0.52 30.79
CA TYR A 5 -6.93 -0.46 30.08
C TYR A 5 -7.29 -1.60 31.02
N LEU A 6 -8.54 -2.05 30.95
CA LEU A 6 -9.06 -3.13 31.77
C LEU A 6 -8.46 -4.47 31.31
N SER A 7 -7.88 -5.22 32.23
CA SER A 7 -7.49 -6.62 32.00
C SER A 7 -8.74 -7.49 32.10
N ALA A 8 -8.99 -8.33 31.09
CA ALA A 8 -10.08 -9.31 31.15
C ALA A 8 -9.82 -10.34 32.26
N ARG A 9 -8.54 -10.61 32.53
CA ARG A 9 -8.08 -11.61 33.50
C ARG A 9 -8.20 -11.13 34.95
N THR A 10 -7.54 -10.04 35.30
CA THR A 10 -7.50 -9.57 36.69
C THR A 10 -8.64 -8.64 37.05
N ARG A 11 -9.43 -8.21 36.05
CA ARG A 11 -10.50 -7.19 36.18
C ARG A 11 -10.00 -5.86 36.77
N THR A 12 -8.69 -5.63 36.73
CA THR A 12 -8.05 -4.38 37.17
C THR A 12 -7.54 -3.59 35.97
N LYS A 13 -7.42 -2.26 36.13
CA LYS A 13 -6.94 -1.38 35.07
C LYS A 13 -5.42 -1.17 35.16
N HIS A 14 -4.71 -1.52 34.10
CA HIS A 14 -3.26 -1.36 34.00
C HIS A 14 -2.87 -0.38 32.90
N THR A 15 -1.67 0.19 32.97
CA THR A 15 -1.15 1.08 31.92
C THR A 15 -0.71 0.28 30.69
N TYR A 16 -0.58 0.93 29.53
CA TYR A 16 -0.02 0.26 28.36
C TYR A 16 1.40 -0.29 28.61
N ALA A 17 2.24 0.47 29.32
CA ALA A 17 3.60 0.05 29.66
C ALA A 17 3.63 -1.29 30.42
N PHE A 18 2.68 -1.50 31.34
CA PHE A 18 2.53 -2.76 32.06
C PHE A 18 2.29 -3.96 31.13
N TYR A 19 1.41 -3.79 30.12
CA TYR A 19 1.14 -4.84 29.13
C TYR A 19 2.33 -5.03 28.18
N LYS A 20 3.00 -3.93 27.77
CA LYS A 20 4.18 -3.98 26.89
C LYS A 20 5.32 -4.77 27.52
N GLU A 21 5.63 -4.54 28.79
CA GLU A 21 6.66 -5.28 29.53
C GLU A 21 6.35 -6.79 29.58
N ARG A 22 5.06 -7.16 29.57
CA ARG A 22 4.57 -8.54 29.65
C ARG A 22 4.14 -9.09 28.29
N ARG A 23 4.50 -8.44 27.18
CA ARG A 23 4.09 -8.84 25.82
C ARG A 23 4.50 -10.28 25.45
N ASN A 24 5.60 -10.76 26.04
CA ASN A 24 6.11 -12.11 25.82
C ASN A 24 5.57 -13.14 26.85
N ASN A 25 4.78 -12.71 27.85
CA ASN A 25 4.21 -13.62 28.84
C ASN A 25 2.89 -14.21 28.28
N PRO A 26 2.78 -15.54 28.10
CA PRO A 26 1.58 -16.18 27.54
C PRO A 26 0.29 -15.80 28.28
N GLN A 27 0.37 -15.61 29.60
CA GLN A 27 -0.81 -15.31 30.42
C GLN A 27 -1.35 -13.88 30.20
N TRP A 28 -0.55 -12.97 29.65
CA TRP A 28 -0.91 -11.56 29.43
C TRP A 28 -1.03 -11.20 27.94
N ARG A 29 -0.79 -12.17 27.05
CA ARG A 29 -0.72 -11.96 25.61
C ARG A 29 -2.03 -11.43 25.03
N ASP A 30 -3.15 -12.09 25.33
CA ASP A 30 -4.44 -11.71 24.74
C ASP A 30 -4.89 -10.31 25.19
N ASP A 31 -4.67 -9.98 26.47
CA ASP A 31 -4.89 -8.64 27.00
C ASP A 31 -4.00 -7.61 26.29
N PHE A 32 -2.71 -7.92 26.08
CA PHE A 32 -1.79 -7.03 25.35
C PHE A 32 -2.26 -6.78 23.91
N ILE A 33 -2.67 -7.82 23.18
CA ILE A 33 -3.14 -7.71 21.79
C ILE A 33 -4.41 -6.87 21.72
N GLN A 34 -5.39 -7.11 22.59
CA GLN A 34 -6.61 -6.30 22.66
C GLN A 34 -6.31 -4.83 22.97
N VAL A 35 -5.43 -4.57 23.94
CA VAL A 35 -5.05 -3.21 24.32
C VAL A 35 -4.30 -2.50 23.19
N ARG A 36 -3.42 -3.20 22.47
CA ARG A 36 -2.73 -2.67 21.28
C ARG A 36 -3.73 -2.31 20.19
N LEU A 37 -4.69 -3.19 19.89
CA LEU A 37 -5.76 -2.95 18.93
C LEU A 37 -6.62 -1.74 19.32
N GLN A 38 -7.01 -1.64 20.60
CA GLN A 38 -7.78 -0.50 21.12
C GLN A 38 -7.02 0.83 20.97
N ARG A 39 -5.70 0.83 21.13
CA ARG A 39 -4.88 2.03 20.90
C ARG A 39 -4.84 2.42 19.43
N ARG A 40 -4.65 1.45 18.52
CA ARG A 40 -4.70 1.70 17.07
C ARG A 40 -6.06 2.24 16.64
N LYS A 41 -7.16 1.64 17.09
CA LYS A 41 -8.53 2.14 16.85
C LYS A 41 -8.71 3.58 17.35
N ALA A 42 -8.26 3.89 18.56
CA ALA A 42 -8.41 5.22 19.14
C ALA A 42 -7.65 6.29 18.33
N LEU A 43 -6.44 5.97 17.86
CA LEU A 43 -5.68 6.86 16.99
C LEU A 43 -6.37 7.06 15.65
N PHE A 44 -6.89 5.98 15.04
CA PHE A 44 -7.63 6.05 13.78
C PHE A 44 -8.89 6.92 13.88
N ILE A 45 -9.69 6.74 14.93
CA ILE A 45 -10.87 7.58 15.18
C ILE A 45 -10.46 9.04 15.38
N GLN A 46 -9.40 9.30 16.15
CA GLN A 46 -8.91 10.66 16.36
C GLN A 46 -8.49 11.32 15.04
N THR A 47 -7.80 10.61 14.15
CA THR A 47 -7.42 11.15 12.83
C THR A 47 -8.63 11.48 11.96
N ILE A 48 -9.69 10.65 11.98
CA ILE A 48 -10.93 10.92 11.25
C ILE A 48 -11.63 12.17 11.80
N VAL A 49 -11.73 12.32 13.13
CA VAL A 49 -12.38 13.48 13.75
C VAL A 49 -11.65 14.78 13.37
N ILE A 50 -10.31 14.77 13.36
CA ILE A 50 -9.50 15.92 12.93
C ILE A 50 -9.77 16.26 11.46
N LEU A 51 -9.81 15.25 10.57
CA LEU A 51 -10.12 15.45 9.15
C LEU A 51 -11.52 16.04 8.93
N ILE A 52 -12.54 15.59 9.67
CA ILE A 52 -13.90 16.12 9.59
C ILE A 52 -13.95 17.59 10.03
N ILE A 53 -13.23 17.96 11.10
CA ILE A 53 -13.15 19.37 11.55
C ILE A 53 -12.49 20.24 10.47
N ILE A 54 -11.41 19.78 9.85
CA ILE A 54 -10.72 20.52 8.77
C ILE A 54 -11.64 20.68 7.57
N ALA A 55 -12.26 19.60 7.08
CA ALA A 55 -13.18 19.65 5.94
C ALA A 55 -14.41 20.52 6.24
N GLY A 56 -14.98 20.42 7.44
CA GLY A 56 -16.09 21.25 7.89
C GLY A 56 -15.72 22.73 7.97
N SER A 57 -14.51 23.04 8.46
CA SER A 57 -14.01 24.42 8.49
C SER A 57 -13.80 24.98 7.08
N ALA A 58 -13.24 24.20 6.15
CA ALA A 58 -13.07 24.63 4.76
C ALA A 58 -14.41 24.93 4.07
N VAL A 59 -15.44 24.10 4.29
CA VAL A 59 -16.80 24.32 3.76
C VAL A 59 -17.49 25.52 4.42
N TYR A 60 -17.25 25.76 5.71
CA TYR A 60 -17.80 26.92 6.42
C TYR A 60 -17.17 28.23 5.93
N PHE A 61 -15.84 28.27 5.77
CA PHE A 61 -15.13 29.43 5.24
C PHE A 61 -15.37 29.68 3.75
N SER A 62 -15.60 28.64 2.93
CA SER A 62 -15.98 28.81 1.52
C SER A 62 -17.38 29.41 1.34
N LYS A 63 -18.23 29.37 2.37
CA LYS A 63 -19.55 30.03 2.37
C LYS A 63 -19.52 31.44 2.97
N ALA A 64 -18.39 31.87 3.54
CA ALA A 64 -18.27 33.12 4.31
C ALA A 64 -17.50 34.25 3.59
N THR A 65 -17.39 34.22 2.25
CA THR A 65 -16.86 35.37 1.48
C THR A 65 -17.91 35.96 0.54
N PRO A 66 -18.45 37.16 0.81
CA PRO A 66 -18.85 38.04 -0.27
C PRO A 66 -17.58 38.58 -0.94
N MET A 67 -17.32 38.19 -2.18
CA MET A 67 -16.31 38.85 -3.02
C MET A 67 -16.65 40.34 -3.14
N LYS A 68 -15.84 41.21 -2.52
CA LYS A 68 -15.72 42.60 -2.99
C LYS A 68 -14.70 42.62 -4.12
N ARG A 69 -15.22 42.77 -5.34
CA ARG A 69 -14.46 43.15 -6.53
C ARG A 69 -14.01 44.60 -6.32
N VAL A 70 -12.71 44.85 -6.18
CA VAL A 70 -12.12 46.16 -6.46
C VAL A 70 -11.21 45.98 -7.65
N VAL A 71 -11.66 46.55 -8.76
CA VAL A 71 -10.85 46.85 -9.94
C VAL A 71 -9.94 47.99 -9.53
N GLU A 72 -8.62 47.80 -9.62
CA GLU A 72 -7.70 48.91 -9.80
C GLU A 72 -6.88 48.66 -11.06
N GLN A 73 -7.20 49.49 -12.05
CA GLN A 73 -6.63 49.51 -13.37
C GLN A 73 -5.37 50.38 -13.30
N SER A 74 -4.23 49.88 -13.78
CA SER A 74 -3.13 50.74 -14.24
C SER A 74 -2.62 50.16 -15.54
N ALA A 75 -2.90 50.91 -16.61
CA ALA A 75 -2.52 50.64 -17.98
C ALA A 75 -1.03 50.98 -18.22
N THR A 76 -0.47 50.40 -19.28
CA THR A 76 0.40 51.02 -20.32
C THR A 76 1.17 49.87 -21.00
N SER A 77 0.67 49.35 -22.13
CA SER A 77 1.12 49.68 -23.52
C SER A 77 2.36 48.86 -23.94
N SER A 78 2.54 48.26 -25.12
CA SER A 78 1.82 48.29 -26.41
C SER A 78 2.42 47.22 -27.35
N SER A 79 1.59 46.73 -28.30
CA SER A 79 1.87 46.48 -29.74
C SER A 79 2.92 45.39 -30.13
N THR A 80 2.86 44.61 -31.22
CA THR A 80 2.22 44.76 -32.55
C THR A 80 2.12 43.39 -33.25
N THR A 81 0.98 43.20 -33.92
CA THR A 81 0.59 42.46 -35.14
C THR A 81 1.63 41.79 -36.06
N ALA A 82 1.29 40.57 -36.56
CA ALA A 82 1.08 40.17 -37.99
C ALA A 82 1.42 38.66 -38.24
N ARG A 83 0.47 37.80 -38.71
CA ARG A 83 0.11 37.46 -40.12
C ARG A 83 1.28 36.75 -40.87
N THR A 84 1.20 35.65 -41.63
CA THR A 84 0.15 34.86 -42.33
C THR A 84 0.83 33.61 -42.94
N GLU A 85 0.06 32.52 -43.22
CA GLU A 85 0.19 31.58 -44.39
C GLU A 85 1.47 30.71 -44.56
N SER A 86 1.53 29.52 -45.18
CA SER A 86 0.60 28.61 -45.87
C SER A 86 1.35 27.28 -46.18
N THR A 87 0.62 26.16 -46.24
CA THR A 87 0.72 25.07 -47.28
C THR A 87 2.00 24.23 -47.45
N LYS A 88 1.91 22.89 -47.31
CA LYS A 88 1.87 21.85 -48.40
C LYS A 88 2.16 20.42 -47.88
N GLU A 89 1.24 19.50 -48.15
CA GLU A 89 1.48 18.05 -48.42
C GLU A 89 2.28 17.88 -49.76
N PRO A 90 2.76 16.69 -50.24
CA PRO A 90 2.21 15.33 -50.03
C PRO A 90 3.20 14.12 -50.01
N SER A 91 2.62 12.91 -49.87
CA SER A 91 2.89 11.70 -50.67
C SER A 91 4.18 10.87 -50.45
N ALA A 92 4.05 9.64 -49.94
CA ALA A 92 4.09 8.39 -50.74
C ALA A 92 4.36 7.12 -49.87
N ASP A 93 3.43 6.16 -49.98
CA ASP A 93 3.54 4.70 -49.73
C ASP A 93 4.55 4.04 -50.72
N PRO A 94 4.82 2.71 -50.76
CA PRO A 94 4.53 1.61 -49.84
C PRO A 94 5.71 0.60 -49.65
N ALA A 95 5.47 -0.48 -48.87
CA ALA A 95 5.65 -1.88 -49.27
C ALA A 95 6.50 -2.82 -48.37
N ILE A 96 5.77 -3.73 -47.70
CA ILE A 96 5.85 -5.21 -47.78
C ILE A 96 7.16 -5.93 -47.40
N ALA A 97 7.09 -6.78 -46.37
CA ALA A 97 7.36 -8.25 -46.38
C ALA A 97 7.74 -8.75 -44.97
N ILE A 98 6.84 -9.32 -44.17
CA ILE A 98 6.64 -10.78 -43.99
C ILE A 98 7.93 -11.62 -43.97
N ARG A 99 8.27 -12.20 -42.80
CA ARG A 99 8.58 -13.64 -42.65
C ARG A 99 8.61 -14.07 -41.16
N HIS A 100 7.69 -14.98 -40.84
CA HIS A 100 7.78 -16.08 -39.86
C HIS A 100 9.18 -16.75 -39.87
N ASN A 101 9.71 -17.44 -38.86
CA ASN A 101 9.08 -18.40 -37.95
C ASN A 101 10.10 -18.90 -36.90
N SER A 102 9.56 -19.53 -35.84
CA SER A 102 10.09 -20.73 -35.16
C SER A 102 11.25 -20.63 -34.17
N SER A 103 10.92 -21.08 -32.95
CA SER A 103 11.52 -22.26 -32.28
C SER A 103 12.99 -22.17 -31.87
N ASP A 104 13.42 -22.67 -30.72
CA ASP A 104 12.81 -23.31 -29.57
C ASP A 104 13.93 -23.35 -28.53
N GLU A 105 13.52 -23.36 -27.27
CA GLU A 105 14.15 -24.10 -26.17
C GLU A 105 15.61 -23.84 -25.76
N GLU A 106 15.69 -23.49 -24.48
CA GLU A 106 16.45 -24.17 -23.44
C GLU A 106 17.71 -23.52 -22.83
N GLN A 107 17.57 -23.46 -21.50
CA GLN A 107 18.57 -23.62 -20.46
C GLN A 107 19.52 -22.46 -20.17
N ALA A 108 19.02 -21.69 -19.20
CA ALA A 108 19.77 -20.93 -18.23
C ALA A 108 20.88 -21.74 -17.54
N SER A 109 22.08 -21.21 -17.62
CA SER A 109 22.99 -20.96 -16.49
C SER A 109 23.80 -19.74 -16.91
N ILE A 110 24.05 -18.73 -16.07
CA ILE A 110 25.17 -18.69 -15.14
C ILE A 110 24.97 -17.48 -14.22
N SER A 111 25.40 -17.72 -12.97
CA SER A 111 25.86 -16.84 -11.91
C SER A 111 26.13 -15.35 -12.17
N GLU A 112 25.84 -14.62 -11.10
CA GLU A 112 26.33 -13.30 -10.68
C GLU A 112 27.75 -12.95 -11.16
N SER A 113 27.89 -11.73 -11.67
CA SER A 113 29.08 -10.89 -11.45
C SER A 113 28.72 -9.44 -11.68
N SER A 114 28.91 -8.66 -10.62
CA SER A 114 28.87 -7.20 -10.61
C SER A 114 29.91 -6.64 -11.58
N ASN A 115 29.54 -5.62 -12.36
CA ASN A 115 30.50 -4.66 -12.89
C ASN A 115 29.85 -3.27 -12.93
N SER A 116 30.36 -2.41 -12.07
CA SER A 116 30.18 -0.97 -12.08
C SER A 116 30.89 -0.35 -13.28
N MET A 117 30.22 0.51 -14.05
CA MET A 117 30.92 1.56 -14.79
C MET A 117 30.02 2.77 -15.04
N ALA A 118 30.63 3.94 -14.85
CA ALA A 118 30.02 5.25 -14.85
C ALA A 118 29.89 5.87 -16.26
N SER A 119 28.83 6.67 -16.39
CA SER A 119 28.63 7.90 -17.18
C SER A 119 29.22 8.05 -18.58
N THR A 120 28.34 8.27 -19.56
CA THR A 120 28.50 9.30 -20.61
C THR A 120 27.13 9.85 -21.01
N GLU A 121 27.01 11.18 -20.98
CA GLU A 121 25.84 11.99 -21.35
C GLU A 121 25.75 12.28 -22.86
N SER A 122 24.55 12.76 -23.23
CA SER A 122 24.12 13.47 -24.46
C SER A 122 23.72 12.58 -25.65
N SER A 123 22.60 12.79 -26.33
CA SER A 123 21.61 13.89 -26.36
C SER A 123 20.45 13.50 -27.31
N ASN A 124 19.23 14.02 -27.04
CA ASN A 124 18.08 14.33 -27.94
C ASN A 124 17.68 13.32 -29.05
N ASP A 125 16.43 12.96 -29.29
CA ASP A 125 15.23 13.79 -29.35
C ASP A 125 13.96 12.92 -29.31
N ASN A 126 12.94 13.45 -28.63
CA ASN A 126 11.49 13.35 -28.87
C ASN A 126 10.92 12.12 -29.60
N HIS A 127 10.15 11.31 -28.86
CA HIS A 127 8.98 10.63 -29.42
C HIS A 127 7.73 10.93 -28.59
N ASP A 128 6.65 11.13 -29.33
CA ASP A 128 5.40 11.76 -29.01
C ASP A 128 4.70 11.31 -27.73
N THR A 129 4.25 12.35 -27.04
CA THR A 129 3.13 12.42 -26.11
C THR A 129 1.88 11.79 -26.73
N THR A 130 1.69 10.48 -26.53
CA THR A 130 0.32 9.96 -26.48
C THR A 130 -0.17 10.23 -25.07
N SER A 131 -0.86 11.36 -24.91
CA SER A 131 -1.70 11.64 -23.75
C SER A 131 -2.77 10.57 -23.67
N SER A 132 -2.43 9.43 -23.08
CA SER A 132 -3.39 8.43 -22.66
C SER A 132 -4.08 9.00 -21.42
N THR A 133 -5.38 9.18 -21.55
CA THR A 133 -6.33 9.36 -20.45
C THR A 133 -5.95 8.46 -19.27
N THR A 134 -5.43 9.07 -18.20
CA THR A 134 -4.94 8.46 -16.96
C THR A 134 -5.99 7.65 -16.18
N MET A 135 -7.19 7.45 -16.73
CA MET A 135 -8.27 6.66 -16.14
C MET A 135 -8.32 5.22 -16.69
N ALA A 136 -7.71 4.95 -17.85
CA ALA A 136 -7.72 3.61 -18.46
C ALA A 136 -6.61 2.71 -17.90
N ASP A 137 -5.48 3.30 -17.51
CA ASP A 137 -4.30 2.58 -17.00
C ASP A 137 -4.53 2.04 -15.58
N ASP A 138 -5.14 2.86 -14.72
CA ASP A 138 -5.45 2.46 -13.33
C ASP A 138 -6.47 1.30 -13.27
N ASP A 139 -7.45 1.21 -14.19
CA ASP A 139 -8.37 0.06 -14.24
C ASP A 139 -7.68 -1.24 -14.71
N VAL A 140 -6.72 -1.14 -15.63
CA VAL A 140 -5.91 -2.29 -16.06
C VAL A 140 -4.99 -2.75 -14.93
N ASP A 141 -4.27 -1.82 -14.30
CA ASP A 141 -3.39 -2.11 -13.18
C ASP A 141 -4.16 -2.72 -12.01
N GLN A 142 -5.33 -2.17 -11.67
CA GLN A 142 -6.20 -2.74 -10.64
C GLN A 142 -6.59 -4.19 -10.95
N LYS A 143 -6.89 -4.53 -12.20
CA LYS A 143 -7.19 -5.92 -12.61
C LYS A 143 -5.97 -6.83 -12.47
N VAL A 144 -4.80 -6.37 -12.91
CA VAL A 144 -3.54 -7.14 -12.82
C VAL A 144 -3.18 -7.40 -11.35
N VAL A 145 -3.33 -6.40 -10.48
CA VAL A 145 -3.11 -6.54 -9.03
C VAL A 145 -4.15 -7.47 -8.41
N LYS A 146 -5.42 -7.36 -8.79
CA LYS A 146 -6.49 -8.25 -8.32
C LYS A 146 -6.16 -9.71 -8.68
N GLU A 147 -5.75 -9.97 -9.92
CA GLU A 147 -5.35 -11.29 -10.39
C GLU A 147 -4.11 -11.81 -9.66
N TYR A 148 -3.12 -10.95 -9.41
CA TYR A 148 -1.90 -11.31 -8.69
C TYR A 148 -2.19 -11.89 -7.29
N ILE A 149 -3.15 -11.31 -6.56
CA ILE A 149 -3.52 -11.75 -5.20
C ILE A 149 -4.71 -12.71 -5.15
N ALA A 150 -5.34 -13.04 -6.28
CA ALA A 150 -6.61 -13.77 -6.33
C ALA A 150 -6.51 -15.17 -5.71
N ASP A 151 -5.49 -15.92 -6.11
CA ASP A 151 -5.28 -17.30 -5.66
C ASP A 151 -4.73 -17.39 -4.24
N GLY A 152 -4.06 -16.33 -3.79
CA GLY A 152 -3.52 -16.27 -2.46
C GLY A 152 -2.35 -15.31 -2.29
N PHE A 153 -2.23 -14.76 -1.09
CA PHE A 153 -1.15 -13.90 -0.67
C PHE A 153 -0.78 -14.14 0.79
N LEU A 154 0.47 -13.84 1.10
CA LEU A 154 1.01 -13.79 2.46
C LEU A 154 1.39 -12.35 2.79
N MET A 155 0.86 -11.86 3.91
CA MET A 155 1.30 -10.65 4.56
C MET A 155 2.14 -11.02 5.79
N ALA A 156 3.35 -10.48 5.89
CA ALA A 156 4.33 -10.85 6.90
C ALA A 156 5.16 -9.66 7.38
N PRO A 157 5.52 -9.59 8.68
CA PRO A 157 6.54 -8.66 9.14
C PRO A 157 7.91 -9.02 8.56
N VAL A 158 8.62 -8.04 8.02
CA VAL A 158 9.98 -8.18 7.46
C VAL A 158 11.00 -7.34 8.18
N LYS A 159 10.60 -6.21 8.80
CA LYS A 159 11.49 -5.43 9.67
C LYS A 159 10.83 -5.03 10.98
N TYR A 160 11.64 -4.91 12.02
CA TYR A 160 11.29 -4.32 13.30
C TYR A 160 12.31 -3.24 13.67
N ASN A 161 11.89 -1.99 13.82
CA ASN A 161 12.77 -0.84 14.04
C ASN A 161 13.90 -0.69 13.00
N GLY A 162 13.64 -1.10 11.76
CA GLY A 162 14.61 -1.05 10.65
C GLY A 162 15.58 -2.24 10.58
N GLU A 163 15.58 -3.12 11.58
CA GLU A 163 16.32 -4.39 11.58
C GLU A 163 15.46 -5.51 11.00
N ASP A 164 16.05 -6.60 10.49
CA ASP A 164 15.31 -7.81 10.11
C ASP A 164 14.42 -8.29 11.26
N ALA A 165 13.16 -8.58 10.96
CA ALA A 165 12.17 -8.91 11.98
C ALA A 165 12.47 -10.24 12.70
N THR A 166 13.05 -11.21 12.00
CA THR A 166 13.42 -12.52 12.56
C THR A 166 14.64 -12.36 13.44
N GLU A 167 15.70 -11.70 12.95
CA GLU A 167 16.92 -11.45 13.73
C GLU A 167 16.63 -10.64 15.00
N ALA A 168 15.84 -9.57 14.88
CA ALA A 168 15.44 -8.76 16.02
C ALA A 168 14.62 -9.57 17.04
N MET A 169 13.78 -10.50 16.58
CA MET A 169 13.02 -11.40 17.44
C MET A 169 13.94 -12.40 18.14
N GLU A 170 14.81 -13.10 17.43
CA GLU A 170 15.77 -14.05 18.01
C GLU A 170 16.71 -13.39 19.03
N ALA A 171 17.12 -12.14 18.77
CA ALA A 171 17.95 -11.33 19.67
C ALA A 171 17.16 -10.67 20.83
N ASN A 172 15.88 -11.00 21.03
CA ASN A 172 15.00 -10.41 22.05
C ASN A 172 14.79 -8.88 21.95
N ARG A 173 15.14 -8.27 20.82
CA ARG A 173 14.90 -6.83 20.54
C ARG A 173 13.47 -6.58 20.07
N ALA A 174 12.87 -7.53 19.37
CA ALA A 174 11.47 -7.55 19.00
C ALA A 174 10.63 -8.45 19.94
N PRO A 175 9.28 -8.29 19.96
CA PRO A 175 8.40 -9.24 20.65
C PRO A 175 8.61 -10.67 20.15
N GLN A 176 8.64 -11.66 21.06
CA GLN A 176 8.94 -13.06 20.73
C GLN A 176 7.92 -13.74 19.82
N ASN A 177 6.74 -13.14 19.66
CA ASN A 177 5.71 -13.63 18.75
C ASN A 177 5.51 -12.71 17.54
N LEU A 178 6.43 -11.78 17.26
CA LEU A 178 6.26 -10.82 16.16
C LEU A 178 5.96 -11.55 14.85
N ILE A 179 6.78 -12.54 14.54
CA ILE A 179 6.68 -13.33 13.32
C ILE A 179 5.42 -14.22 13.36
N HIS A 180 5.24 -15.00 14.42
CA HIS A 180 4.10 -15.93 14.57
C HIS A 180 2.73 -15.24 14.57
N ASP A 181 2.62 -14.06 15.19
CA ASP A 181 1.37 -13.30 15.28
C ASP A 181 1.20 -12.33 14.10
N GLY A 182 2.29 -12.03 13.38
CA GLY A 182 2.29 -11.08 12.27
C GLY A 182 1.90 -11.69 10.94
N TYR A 183 2.00 -13.00 10.78
CA TYR A 183 1.62 -13.67 9.53
C TYR A 183 0.10 -13.65 9.32
N THR A 184 -0.28 -13.29 8.10
CA THR A 184 -1.66 -13.35 7.63
C THR A 184 -1.67 -13.92 6.22
N ASN A 185 -2.33 -15.07 6.06
CA ASN A 185 -2.63 -15.62 4.75
C ASN A 185 -3.98 -15.09 4.30
N GLY A 186 -4.15 -14.87 3.00
CA GLY A 186 -5.43 -14.45 2.46
C GLY A 186 -5.60 -14.83 1.01
N TYR A 187 -6.85 -14.81 0.54
CA TYR A 187 -7.19 -14.94 -0.87
C TYR A 187 -8.46 -14.14 -1.17
N ILE A 188 -8.68 -13.80 -2.45
CA ILE A 188 -9.91 -13.12 -2.87
C ILE A 188 -11.08 -14.11 -2.86
N LYS A 189 -12.08 -13.84 -2.03
CA LYS A 189 -13.31 -14.65 -1.94
C LYS A 189 -14.35 -14.20 -2.96
N ASP A 190 -14.50 -12.89 -3.14
CA ASP A 190 -15.41 -12.27 -4.10
C ASP A 190 -14.92 -10.85 -4.46
N ASP A 191 -15.73 -10.06 -5.18
CA ASP A 191 -15.32 -8.75 -5.71
C ASP A 191 -14.95 -7.70 -4.65
N THR A 192 -15.35 -7.89 -3.39
CA THR A 192 -15.08 -6.92 -2.31
C THR A 192 -14.50 -7.56 -1.05
N THR A 193 -14.50 -8.90 -0.98
CA THR A 193 -14.14 -9.66 0.21
C THR A 193 -12.89 -10.48 -0.03
N VAL A 194 -11.99 -10.44 0.94
CA VAL A 194 -10.91 -11.41 1.12
C VAL A 194 -11.25 -12.32 2.29
N ARG A 195 -10.91 -13.60 2.16
CA ARG A 195 -10.89 -14.52 3.30
C ARG A 195 -9.47 -14.53 3.84
N LEU A 196 -9.32 -14.27 5.14
CA LEU A 196 -8.04 -14.10 5.81
C LEU A 196 -7.88 -15.14 6.91
N ALA A 197 -6.70 -15.72 7.06
CA ALA A 197 -6.31 -16.49 8.22
C ALA A 197 -5.23 -15.75 9.01
N HIS A 198 -5.55 -15.41 10.25
CA HIS A 198 -4.71 -14.65 11.15
C HIS A 198 -4.83 -15.21 12.57
N MET A 199 -3.70 -15.36 13.27
CA MET A 199 -3.64 -15.86 14.65
C MET A 199 -4.43 -17.17 14.88
N GLY A 200 -4.48 -18.05 13.88
CA GLY A 200 -5.08 -19.38 13.98
C GLY A 200 -6.58 -19.46 13.65
N ALA A 201 -7.24 -18.36 13.31
CA ALA A 201 -8.64 -18.35 12.88
C ALA A 201 -8.77 -17.75 11.47
N ALA A 202 -9.81 -18.18 10.75
CA ALA A 202 -10.22 -17.57 9.49
C ALA A 202 -11.35 -16.55 9.73
N SER A 203 -11.30 -15.41 9.04
CA SER A 203 -12.36 -14.40 9.05
C SER A 203 -12.46 -13.71 7.69
N ASP A 204 -13.61 -13.12 7.41
CA ASP A 204 -13.81 -12.29 6.22
C ASP A 204 -13.35 -10.84 6.51
N GLY A 205 -12.65 -10.26 5.54
CA GLY A 205 -12.24 -8.87 5.53
C GLY A 205 -12.60 -8.21 4.19
N SER A 206 -12.72 -6.89 4.17
CA SER A 206 -12.87 -6.16 2.91
C SER A 206 -11.50 -5.82 2.32
N TYR A 207 -11.45 -5.68 1.00
CA TYR A 207 -10.29 -5.11 0.30
C TYR A 207 -10.73 -4.06 -0.72
N GLN A 208 -9.81 -3.17 -1.07
CA GLN A 208 -9.97 -2.20 -2.15
C GLN A 208 -8.63 -2.01 -2.85
N ILE A 209 -8.66 -1.90 -4.17
CA ILE A 209 -7.50 -1.52 -4.98
C ILE A 209 -7.87 -0.21 -5.63
N LYS A 210 -7.14 0.86 -5.32
CA LYS A 210 -7.44 2.18 -5.86
C LYS A 210 -6.23 3.10 -5.76
N ASP A 211 -6.03 3.95 -6.76
CA ASP A 211 -5.04 5.03 -6.74
C ASP A 211 -3.61 4.49 -6.41
N GLY A 212 -3.22 3.36 -7.00
CA GLY A 212 -1.92 2.71 -6.76
C GLY A 212 -1.74 2.06 -5.38
N ILE A 213 -2.82 1.87 -4.61
CA ILE A 213 -2.80 1.31 -3.26
C ILE A 213 -3.76 0.12 -3.14
N LEU A 214 -3.25 -1.00 -2.64
CA LEU A 214 -4.05 -2.11 -2.13
C LEU A 214 -4.32 -1.90 -0.64
N VAL A 215 -5.58 -1.87 -0.27
CA VAL A 215 -6.06 -1.73 1.10
C VAL A 215 -6.72 -3.04 1.52
N ILE A 216 -6.27 -3.63 2.62
CA ILE A 216 -6.86 -4.85 3.20
C ILE A 216 -7.30 -4.56 4.63
N GLN A 217 -8.56 -4.85 4.94
CA GLN A 217 -9.12 -4.74 6.28
C GLN A 217 -8.98 -6.07 7.02
N LEU A 218 -8.21 -6.08 8.10
CA LEU A 218 -8.04 -7.24 8.99
C LEU A 218 -8.63 -6.92 10.36
N GLY A 219 -9.87 -7.36 10.57
CA GLY A 219 -10.65 -7.02 11.75
C GLY A 219 -10.78 -5.50 11.90
N ALA A 220 -10.08 -4.93 12.88
CA ALA A 220 -10.06 -3.49 13.10
C ALA A 220 -8.82 -2.76 12.58
N SER A 221 -7.83 -3.51 12.12
CA SER A 221 -6.62 -2.95 11.52
C SER A 221 -6.83 -2.84 10.01
N GLN A 222 -6.22 -1.84 9.42
CA GLN A 222 -6.17 -1.66 7.99
C GLN A 222 -4.71 -1.69 7.56
N HIS A 223 -4.42 -2.45 6.53
CA HIS A 223 -3.11 -2.54 5.89
C HIS A 223 -3.16 -1.90 4.51
N LYS A 224 -2.13 -1.14 4.16
CA LYS A 224 -2.00 -0.35 2.93
C LYS A 224 -0.68 -0.63 2.26
N PHE A 225 -0.74 -1.29 1.11
CA PHE A 225 0.44 -1.59 0.30
C PHE A 225 0.39 -0.75 -0.98
N ARG A 226 1.41 0.10 -1.16
CA ARG A 226 1.63 0.74 -2.47
C ARG A 226 2.11 -0.33 -3.43
N TYR A 227 1.56 -0.33 -4.64
CA TYR A 227 1.98 -1.26 -5.68
C TYR A 227 2.50 -0.51 -6.90
N SER A 228 3.29 -1.21 -7.70
CA SER A 228 3.60 -0.81 -9.07
C SER A 228 3.41 -2.00 -10.00
N VAL A 229 2.91 -1.71 -11.19
CA VAL A 229 2.75 -2.68 -12.27
C VAL A 229 3.72 -2.29 -13.38
N ASN A 230 4.63 -3.20 -13.70
CA ASN A 230 5.58 -3.01 -14.80
C ASN A 230 5.50 -4.22 -15.72
N ASN A 231 5.03 -4.02 -16.95
CA ASN A 231 4.83 -5.08 -17.95
C ASN A 231 4.06 -6.29 -17.39
N GLY A 232 2.96 -6.05 -16.67
CA GLY A 232 2.13 -7.09 -16.05
C GLY A 232 2.72 -7.74 -14.79
N SER A 233 3.94 -7.37 -14.40
CA SER A 233 4.53 -7.82 -13.13
C SER A 233 4.17 -6.86 -12.01
N VAL A 234 3.57 -7.39 -10.95
CA VAL A 234 3.18 -6.62 -9.75
C VAL A 234 4.29 -6.70 -8.71
N SER A 235 4.63 -5.54 -8.14
CA SER A 235 5.46 -5.45 -6.95
C SER A 235 4.78 -4.58 -5.89
N PHE A 236 5.00 -4.92 -4.61
CA PHE A 236 4.48 -4.17 -3.48
C PHE A 236 5.63 -3.59 -2.66
N GLU A 237 5.50 -2.33 -2.28
CA GLU A 237 6.34 -1.73 -1.26
C GLU A 237 5.98 -2.29 0.13
N ASN A 238 6.94 -2.22 1.05
CA ASN A 238 6.66 -2.55 2.44
C ASN A 238 5.76 -1.49 3.06
N GLU A 239 4.73 -1.93 3.79
CA GLU A 239 3.94 -1.05 4.64
C GLU A 239 4.67 -0.84 5.97
N LYS A 240 5.00 0.40 6.31
CA LYS A 240 5.51 0.74 7.65
C LYS A 240 4.37 1.12 8.59
N LEU A 241 4.28 0.42 9.72
CA LEU A 241 3.38 0.72 10.82
C LEU A 241 4.16 1.19 12.04
N ASP A 242 3.89 2.40 12.50
CA ASP A 242 4.41 2.90 13.77
C ASP A 242 3.52 2.47 14.92
N GLU A 243 4.14 1.85 15.93
CA GLU A 243 3.47 1.42 17.13
C GLU A 243 3.28 2.56 18.13
N PRO A 244 2.22 2.52 18.94
CA PRO A 244 1.97 3.51 19.98
C PRO A 244 3.04 3.58 21.10
N ASP A 245 4.08 2.76 21.01
CA ASP A 245 5.16 2.61 21.96
C ASP A 245 6.53 3.04 21.41
N GLY A 246 6.52 3.65 20.21
CA GLY A 246 7.70 4.15 19.49
C GLY A 246 8.40 3.12 18.62
N ALA A 247 7.98 1.85 18.64
CA ALA A 247 8.50 0.87 17.71
C ALA A 247 7.91 1.07 16.30
N SER A 248 8.55 0.52 15.28
CA SER A 248 8.00 0.42 13.93
C SER A 248 8.11 -1.01 13.42
N VAL A 249 7.11 -1.44 12.65
CA VAL A 249 7.07 -2.76 12.02
C VAL A 249 6.80 -2.55 10.53
N GLU A 250 7.64 -3.12 9.67
CA GLU A 250 7.39 -3.15 8.24
C GLU A 250 6.78 -4.48 7.84
N PHE A 251 5.64 -4.43 7.16
CA PHE A 251 4.97 -5.59 6.58
C PHE A 251 5.23 -5.65 5.08
N GLN A 252 5.39 -6.86 4.57
CA GLN A 252 5.48 -7.13 3.15
C GLN A 252 4.30 -8.01 2.73
N LEU A 253 3.79 -7.75 1.53
CA LEU A 253 2.81 -8.59 0.86
C LEU A 253 3.47 -9.30 -0.33
N LYS A 254 3.27 -10.60 -0.43
CA LYS A 254 3.76 -11.44 -1.53
C LYS A 254 2.67 -12.39 -1.99
N LYS A 255 2.69 -12.78 -3.27
CA LYS A 255 1.87 -13.90 -3.75
C LYS A 255 2.25 -15.18 -3.01
N ASP A 256 1.25 -15.93 -2.59
CA ASP A 256 1.41 -17.25 -2.00
C ASP A 256 0.25 -18.13 -2.45
N THR A 257 0.52 -19.02 -3.40
CA THR A 257 -0.49 -19.91 -4.00
C THR A 257 -1.03 -20.94 -3.01
N ASN A 258 -0.33 -21.21 -1.91
CA ASN A 258 -0.78 -22.15 -0.88
C ASN A 258 -1.66 -21.46 0.17
N ALA A 259 -1.77 -20.13 0.14
CA ALA A 259 -2.51 -19.38 1.16
C ALA A 259 -3.98 -19.81 1.26
N ARG A 260 -4.65 -20.12 0.14
CA ARG A 260 -6.03 -20.60 0.15
C ARG A 260 -6.20 -21.87 0.99
N GLU A 261 -5.33 -22.87 0.80
CA GLU A 261 -5.38 -24.11 1.58
C GLU A 261 -5.16 -23.84 3.07
N VAL A 262 -4.18 -23.00 3.40
CA VAL A 262 -3.88 -22.61 4.78
C VAL A 262 -5.05 -21.90 5.43
N VAL A 263 -5.78 -21.09 4.67
CA VAL A 263 -6.91 -20.32 5.15
C VAL A 263 -8.13 -21.21 5.35
N ASP A 264 -8.46 -22.05 4.38
CA ASP A 264 -9.59 -22.97 4.43
C ASP A 264 -9.42 -24.06 5.50
N SER A 265 -8.18 -24.36 5.92
CA SER A 265 -7.90 -25.28 7.01
C SER A 265 -8.17 -24.70 8.42
N ARG A 266 -8.50 -23.40 8.54
CA ARG A 266 -8.74 -22.74 9.84
C ARG A 266 -10.21 -22.71 10.20
N GLN A 267 -10.48 -22.74 11.51
CA GLN A 267 -11.83 -22.52 12.01
C GLN A 267 -12.28 -21.09 11.73
N LEU A 268 -13.51 -20.93 11.24
CA LEU A 268 -14.12 -19.64 11.01
C LEU A 268 -14.48 -18.97 12.34
N GLN A 269 -14.02 -17.74 12.52
CA GLN A 269 -14.55 -16.82 13.53
C GLN A 269 -15.64 -15.99 12.89
N ASN A 270 -16.86 -16.13 13.43
CA ASN A 270 -18.01 -15.30 13.10
C ASN A 270 -18.00 -13.99 13.90
#